data_AF-A0AAV5X5T7-F1
#
_entry.id   AF-A0AAV5X5T7-F1
#
_cell.length_a   1.000
_cell.length_b   1.000
_cell.length_c   1.000
_cell.angle_alpha   90.00
_cell.angle_beta   90.00
_cell.angle_gamma   90.00
#
_symmetry.space_group_name_H-M   'P 1'
#
loop_
_entity.id
_entity.type
_entity.pdbx_description
1 polymer ?
#
loop_
_entity_poly.entity_id
_entity_poly.type
_entity_poly.pdbx_seq_one_letter_code
_entity_poly.pdbx_strand_id
1 'polypeptide(L)'
;MATRLSLLLLFGLVTSAAAEEWTRARIARLPDSAFAVVEMAPDGTKRRHLPHHDETGAVDPAHLRAALARLPQVKWLNPVSKTIARRHLEEHRRESSSKKSDDSVQRVIRLR
;
A
#
# COMPACT_ATOMS: atom_id res chain seq x y z
N MET A 1 -57.30 10.00 -12.78
CA MET A 1 -56.26 9.03 -12.43
C MET A 1 -55.11 9.20 -13.42
N ALA A 2 -53.96 9.68 -12.96
CA ALA A 2 -52.74 9.77 -13.79
C ALA A 2 -51.58 9.30 -12.93
N THR A 3 -50.99 8.19 -13.36
CA THR A 3 -49.97 7.40 -12.68
C THR A 3 -48.66 8.19 -12.55
N ARG A 4 -48.17 8.32 -11.32
CA ARG A 4 -46.84 8.87 -11.03
C ARG A 4 -45.78 7.82 -11.40
N LEU A 5 -44.99 8.10 -12.43
CA LEU A 5 -43.84 7.29 -12.82
C LEU A 5 -42.69 7.61 -11.86
N SER A 6 -42.53 6.81 -10.82
CA SER A 6 -41.43 6.95 -9.86
C SER A 6 -40.13 6.39 -10.46
N LEU A 7 -39.21 7.29 -10.81
CA LEU A 7 -37.84 6.98 -11.20
C LEU A 7 -37.01 6.71 -9.93
N LEU A 8 -36.85 5.45 -9.56
CA LEU A 8 -35.96 5.02 -8.47
C LEU A 8 -34.54 4.77 -9.02
N LEU A 9 -33.76 5.84 -9.06
CA LEU A 9 -32.32 5.81 -9.32
C LEU A 9 -31.60 5.34 -8.06
N LEU A 10 -31.42 4.02 -7.92
CA LEU A 10 -30.53 3.43 -6.92
C LEU A 10 -29.06 3.61 -7.38
N PHE A 11 -28.47 4.76 -7.06
CA PHE A 11 -27.00 4.86 -6.99
C PHE A 11 -26.54 4.14 -5.73
N GLY A 12 -26.06 2.91 -5.90
CA GLY A 12 -25.43 2.14 -4.82
C GLY A 12 -24.28 2.94 -4.21
N LEU A 13 -24.28 3.06 -2.88
CA LEU A 13 -23.17 3.64 -2.13
C LEU A 13 -21.90 2.84 -2.44
N VAL A 14 -21.03 3.39 -3.29
CA VAL A 14 -19.64 2.94 -3.34
C VAL A 14 -18.99 3.49 -2.07
N THR A 15 -18.90 2.67 -1.02
CA THR A 15 -18.08 3.01 0.13
C THR A 15 -16.64 2.87 -0.31
N SER A 16 -16.09 3.93 -0.89
CA SER A 16 -14.64 4.04 -1.08
C SER A 16 -14.04 3.98 0.32
N ALA A 17 -13.35 2.88 0.64
CA ALA A 17 -12.50 2.81 1.81
C ALA A 17 -11.46 3.91 1.62
N ALA A 18 -11.72 5.08 2.23
CA ALA A 18 -10.81 6.20 2.19
C ALA A 18 -9.49 5.69 2.76
N ALA A 19 -8.47 5.56 1.91
CA ALA A 19 -7.11 5.35 2.37
C ALA A 19 -6.81 6.54 3.28
N GLU A 20 -6.76 6.31 4.58
CA GLU A 20 -6.63 7.36 5.56
C GLU A 20 -5.35 8.15 5.28
N GLU A 21 -5.51 9.48 5.17
CA GLU A 21 -4.44 10.34 4.70
C GLU A 21 -3.21 10.21 5.60
N TRP A 22 -2.10 9.74 5.03
CA TRP A 22 -0.85 9.60 5.76
C TRP A 22 -0.27 10.98 6.09
N THR A 23 -0.62 11.48 7.26
CA THR A 23 -0.02 12.70 7.79
C THR A 23 1.48 12.53 7.97
N ARG A 24 2.23 13.61 7.79
CA ARG A 24 3.69 13.61 8.01
C ARG A 24 4.06 13.13 9.42
N ALA A 25 3.23 13.46 10.42
CA ALA A 25 3.40 13.03 11.80
C ALA A 25 3.25 11.51 11.97
N ARG A 26 2.31 10.89 11.25
CA ARG A 26 2.12 9.43 11.23
C ARG A 26 3.33 8.73 10.62
N ILE A 27 3.74 9.12 9.42
CA ILE A 27 4.93 8.53 8.75
C ILE A 27 6.17 8.66 9.62
N ALA A 28 6.34 9.78 10.32
CA ALA A 28 7.51 10.03 11.16
C ALA A 28 7.68 8.97 12.27
N ARG A 29 6.58 8.45 12.82
CA ARG A 29 6.56 7.46 13.91
C ARG A 29 6.77 6.01 13.44
N LEU A 30 6.69 5.74 12.14
CA LEU A 30 6.88 4.37 11.64
C LEU A 30 8.33 3.90 11.86
N PRO A 31 8.53 2.60 12.20
CA PRO A 31 9.87 2.02 12.31
C PRO A 31 10.55 1.94 10.94
N ASP A 32 11.87 1.76 10.93
CA ASP A 32 12.65 1.66 9.67
C ASP A 32 12.17 0.50 8.78
N SER A 33 11.67 -0.59 9.37
CA SER A 33 11.10 -1.74 8.65
C SER A 33 9.86 -1.40 7.82
N ALA A 34 9.20 -0.27 8.06
CA ALA A 34 8.05 0.17 7.28
C ALA A 34 8.43 0.78 5.92
N PHE A 35 9.72 0.99 5.66
CA PHE A 35 10.25 1.68 4.48
C PHE A 35 10.99 0.70 3.58
N ALA A 36 10.94 0.92 2.27
CA ALA A 36 11.61 0.04 1.32
C ALA A 36 13.14 0.08 1.45
N VAL A 37 13.69 1.26 1.78
CA VAL A 37 15.12 1.49 2.04
C VAL A 37 15.28 2.64 3.03
N VAL A 38 16.29 2.53 3.91
CA VAL A 38 16.79 3.63 4.74
C VAL A 38 18.24 3.91 4.36
N GLU A 39 18.50 5.10 3.83
CA GLU A 39 19.85 5.55 3.48
C GLU A 39 20.45 6.41 4.61
N MET A 40 21.76 6.29 4.82
CA MET A 40 22.49 7.19 5.71
C MET A 40 23.11 8.31 4.89
N ALA A 41 22.77 9.56 5.21
CA ALA A 41 23.43 10.72 4.64
C ALA A 41 24.83 10.91 5.25
N PRO A 42 25.74 11.64 4.59
CA PRO A 42 27.09 11.90 5.11
C PRO A 42 27.12 12.60 6.47
N ASP A 43 26.06 13.33 6.82
CA ASP A 43 25.90 14.01 8.11
C ASP A 43 25.36 13.10 9.23
N GLY A 44 25.17 11.80 8.94
CA GLY A 44 24.62 10.82 9.88
C GLY A 44 23.09 10.79 9.95
N THR A 45 22.38 11.59 9.15
CA THR A 45 20.91 11.60 9.14
C THR A 45 20.33 10.45 8.32
N LYS A 46 19.31 9.78 8.85
CA LYS A 46 18.53 8.76 8.12
C LYS A 46 17.58 9.39 7.09
N ARG A 47 17.61 8.88 5.85
CA ARG A 47 16.61 9.14 4.82
C ARG A 47 15.79 7.88 4.57
N ARG A 48 14.53 7.91 5.00
CA ARG A 48 13.60 6.78 4.93
C ARG A 48 12.74 6.91 3.68
N HIS A 49 12.74 5.90 2.82
CA HIS A 49 12.12 5.97 1.49
C HIS A 49 10.95 4.99 1.33
N LEU A 50 9.89 5.47 0.68
CA LEU A 50 8.76 4.65 0.22
C LEU A 50 8.13 3.81 1.35
N PRO A 51 7.50 4.48 2.35
CA PRO A 51 6.78 3.76 3.39
C PRO A 51 5.62 2.95 2.78
N HIS A 52 5.42 1.73 3.27
CA HIS A 52 4.41 0.80 2.75
C HIS A 52 3.82 -0.16 3.80
N HIS A 53 4.19 0.00 5.07
CA HIS A 53 3.54 -0.72 6.19
C HIS A 53 2.64 0.22 6.96
N ASP A 54 1.60 -0.30 7.60
CA ASP A 54 0.75 0.42 8.53
C ASP A 54 1.37 0.52 9.95
N GLU A 55 0.62 1.08 10.90
CA GLU A 55 1.08 1.28 12.28
C GLU A 55 1.27 -0.03 13.06
N THR A 56 0.64 -1.12 12.62
CA THR A 56 0.83 -2.46 13.17
C THR A 56 2.09 -3.13 12.62
N GLY A 57 2.70 -2.53 11.59
CA GLY A 57 3.84 -3.09 10.86
C GLY A 57 3.44 -4.06 9.75
N ALA A 58 2.14 -4.20 9.45
CA ALA A 58 1.66 -5.02 8.35
C ALA A 58 1.80 -4.27 7.01
N VAL A 59 2.05 -5.00 5.92
CA VAL A 59 2.08 -4.42 4.57
C VAL A 59 0.70 -3.88 4.22
N ASP A 60 0.62 -2.59 3.91
CA ASP A 60 -0.60 -1.94 3.43
C ASP A 60 -0.65 -2.01 1.90
N PRO A 61 -1.66 -2.68 1.29
CA PRO A 61 -1.72 -2.84 -0.17
C PRO A 61 -1.86 -1.52 -0.94
N ALA A 62 -2.52 -0.51 -0.38
CA ALA A 62 -2.67 0.80 -1.02
C ALA A 62 -1.33 1.54 -1.02
N HIS A 63 -0.64 1.56 0.12
CA HIS A 63 0.67 2.19 0.25
C HIS A 63 1.76 1.45 -0.52
N LEU A 64 1.70 0.11 -0.61
CA LEU A 64 2.60 -0.67 -1.46
C LEU A 64 2.47 -0.27 -2.96
N ARG A 65 1.24 -0.12 -3.46
CA ARG A 65 1.01 0.34 -4.85
C ARG A 65 1.54 1.76 -5.07
N ALA A 66 1.29 2.67 -4.12
CA ALA A 66 1.80 4.03 -4.18
C ALA A 66 3.34 4.08 -4.13
N ALA A 67 3.97 3.25 -3.30
CA ALA A 67 5.41 3.12 -3.20
C ALA A 67 6.04 2.66 -4.53
N LEU A 68 5.48 1.62 -5.15
CA LEU A 68 5.90 1.14 -6.47
C LEU A 68 5.78 2.23 -7.55
N ALA A 69 4.67 2.97 -7.58
CA ALA A 69 4.46 4.05 -8.54
C ALA A 69 5.44 5.22 -8.36
N ARG A 70 5.91 5.46 -7.13
CA ARG A 70 6.82 6.57 -6.78
C ARG A 70 8.31 6.22 -6.92
N LEU A 71 8.68 4.94 -7.09
CA LEU A 71 10.07 4.50 -7.33
C LEU A 71 10.87 5.37 -8.33
N PRO A 72 10.35 5.75 -9.52
CA PRO A 72 11.11 6.57 -10.47
C PRO A 72 11.28 8.03 -10.03
N GLN A 73 10.51 8.51 -9.07
CA GLN A 73 10.51 9.91 -8.60
C GLN A 73 11.47 10.15 -7.42
N VAL A 74 11.98 9.07 -6.80
CA VAL A 74 12.87 9.18 -5.64
C VAL A 74 14.26 9.64 -6.06
N LYS A 75 14.77 10.65 -5.37
CA LYS A 75 16.17 11.07 -5.43
C LYS A 75 16.98 10.20 -4.47
N TRP A 76 17.71 9.23 -5.02
CA TRP A 76 18.53 8.28 -4.27
C TRP A 76 19.89 8.88 -3.95
N LEU A 77 20.38 8.68 -2.71
CA LEU A 77 21.76 8.99 -2.36
C LEU A 77 22.72 7.95 -2.98
N ASN A 78 22.36 6.67 -2.88
CA ASN A 78 23.10 5.58 -3.51
C ASN A 78 22.29 5.01 -4.70
N PRO A 79 22.85 4.98 -5.92
CA PRO A 79 22.17 4.41 -7.09
C PRO A 79 21.66 2.97 -6.91
N VAL A 80 22.33 2.16 -6.08
CA VAL A 80 21.95 0.77 -5.78
C VAL A 80 20.64 0.72 -4.99
N SER A 81 20.34 1.73 -4.17
CA SER A 81 19.13 1.80 -3.35
C SER A 81 17.85 1.68 -4.16
N LYS A 82 17.81 2.21 -5.38
CA LYS A 82 16.65 2.05 -6.28
C LYS A 82 16.37 0.57 -6.59
N THR A 83 17.42 -0.22 -6.80
CA THR A 83 17.31 -1.65 -7.10
C THR A 83 16.88 -2.45 -5.88
N ILE A 84 17.43 -2.13 -4.71
CA ILE A 84 17.04 -2.74 -3.43
C ILE A 84 15.57 -2.44 -3.14
N ALA A 85 15.16 -1.17 -3.19
CA ALA A 85 13.78 -0.75 -2.94
C ALA A 85 12.79 -1.44 -3.90
N ARG A 86 13.12 -1.51 -5.19
CA ARG A 86 12.28 -2.17 -6.19
C ARG A 86 12.12 -3.67 -5.89
N ARG A 87 13.20 -4.36 -5.53
CA ARG A 87 13.16 -5.78 -5.18
C ARG A 87 12.28 -6.01 -3.95
N HIS A 88 12.51 -5.25 -2.88
CA HIS A 88 11.75 -5.33 -1.63
C HIS A 88 10.25 -5.16 -1.85
N LEU A 89 9.83 -4.11 -2.56
CA LEU A 89 8.42 -3.86 -2.84
C LEU A 89 7.79 -4.93 -3.74
N GLU A 90 8.54 -5.47 -4.70
CA GLU A 90 8.06 -6.53 -5.58
C GLU A 90 7.86 -7.85 -4.84
N GLU A 91 8.72 -8.17 -3.87
CA GLU A 91 8.59 -9.36 -3.01
C GLU A 91 7.27 -9.29 -2.23
N HIS A 92 6.97 -8.17 -1.56
CA HIS A 92 5.68 -7.98 -0.88
C HIS A 92 4.48 -8.06 -1.80
N ARG A 93 4.59 -7.58 -3.05
CA ARG A 93 3.51 -7.68 -4.04
C ARG A 93 3.19 -9.14 -4.37
N ARG A 94 4.22 -9.98 -4.52
CA ARG A 94 4.09 -11.41 -4.81
C ARG A 94 3.49 -12.17 -3.64
N GLU A 95 3.99 -11.93 -2.43
CA GLU A 95 3.47 -12.53 -1.19
C GLU A 95 1.97 -12.21 -1.01
N SER A 96 1.59 -10.95 -1.23
CA SER A 96 0.19 -10.50 -1.16
C SER A 96 -0.70 -11.18 -2.20
N SER A 97 -0.13 -11.53 -3.36
CA SER A 97 -0.87 -12.21 -4.43
C SER A 97 -1.06 -13.70 -4.12
N SER A 98 -0.02 -14.36 -3.59
CA SER A 98 -0.09 -15.76 -3.13
C SER A 98 -1.08 -15.94 -1.98
N LYS A 99 -1.07 -15.02 -1.00
CA LYS A 99 -1.98 -15.11 0.15
C LYS A 99 -3.46 -14.99 -0.26
N LYS A 100 -3.75 -14.21 -1.30
CA LYS A 100 -5.10 -14.09 -1.87
C LYS A 100 -5.54 -15.35 -2.61
N SER A 101 -4.63 -16.01 -3.34
CA SER A 101 -4.95 -17.28 -3.99
C SER A 101 -5.26 -18.37 -2.96
N ASP A 102 -4.48 -18.43 -1.87
CA ASP A 102 -4.67 -19.43 -0.81
C ASP A 102 -6.02 -19.23 -0.08
N ASP A 103 -6.38 -17.99 0.26
CA ASP A 103 -7.69 -17.68 0.88
C ASP A 103 -8.86 -18.07 -0.04
N SER A 104 -8.71 -17.82 -1.34
CA SER A 104 -9.72 -18.19 -2.34
C SER A 104 -9.92 -19.70 -2.39
N VAL A 105 -8.83 -20.48 -2.39
CA VAL A 105 -8.89 -21.96 -2.36
C VAL A 105 -9.56 -22.46 -1.08
N GLN A 106 -9.18 -21.93 0.08
CA GLN A 106 -9.75 -22.34 1.36
C GLN A 106 -11.25 -22.04 1.47
N ARG A 107 -11.70 -20.91 0.90
CA ARG A 107 -13.12 -20.56 0.85
C ARG A 107 -13.92 -21.56 0.00
N VAL A 108 -13.40 -21.99 -1.15
CA VAL A 108 -14.07 -23.00 -1.99
C VAL A 108 -14.21 -24.32 -1.26
N ILE A 109 -13.19 -24.74 -0.50
CA ILE A 109 -13.22 -25.98 0.28
C ILE A 109 -14.28 -25.91 1.39
N ARG A 110 -14.36 -24.79 2.14
CA ARG A 110 -15.32 -24.64 3.25
C ARG A 110 -16.79 -24.61 2.81
N LEU A 111 -17.07 -24.23 1.56
CA LEU A 111 -18.43 -24.13 1.01
C LEU A 111 -18.93 -25.43 0.38
N ARG A 112 -18.16 -26.52 0.47
CA ARG A 112 -18.52 -27.88 0.05
C ARG A 112 -18.71 -28.75 1.28
#